data_AF-A0A235FJ10-F1
#
_entry.id   AF-A0A235FJ10-F1
#
_cell.length_a   1.000
_cell.length_b   1.000
_cell.length_c   1.000
_cell.angle_alpha   90.00
_cell.angle_beta   90.00
_cell.angle_gamma   90.00
#
_symmetry.space_group_name_H-M   'P 1'
#
loop_
_entity.id
_entity.type
_entity.pdbx_description
1 polymer ?
#
loop_
_entity_poly.entity_id
_entity_poly.type
_entity_poly.pdbx_seq_one_letter_code
_entity_poly.pdbx_strand_id
1 'polypeptide(L)'
;MKRTARATAGARMIGIVVASAALVAGLTACGADNAGGDASPRPETTSIAPQIPAIDVNDAVDVRRYYTVESIVRIVTARGGDETMVLGTLAAAEAESGWYAGNSGGAAGKRSTVDVFGWRSSYPGGAESGQATEAAVEHFMDVAATVPPETRDDPVEFAVAVQFADPRGYDPGNRVFSRTSTNRDDVVTKYAASLPEAKAALEQVQQAR
;
A
#
# COMPACT_ATOMS: atom_id res chain seq x y z
N MET A 1 32.57 -44.53 -32.69
CA MET A 1 31.78 -43.40 -33.21
C MET A 1 32.56 -42.10 -32.98
N LYS A 2 32.52 -41.23 -34.00
CA LYS A 2 33.05 -39.85 -34.21
C LYS A 2 33.43 -39.01 -32.97
N ARG A 3 34.69 -38.52 -32.86
CA ARG A 3 35.24 -37.17 -33.21
C ARG A 3 34.79 -35.99 -32.30
N THR A 4 35.76 -35.51 -31.51
CA THR A 4 36.29 -34.13 -31.40
C THR A 4 35.33 -32.93 -31.27
N ALA A 5 35.48 -32.11 -30.21
CA ALA A 5 35.93 -30.70 -30.26
C ALA A 5 35.94 -30.02 -28.87
N ARG A 6 36.99 -29.22 -28.65
CA ARG A 6 37.26 -28.30 -27.54
C ARG A 6 37.03 -26.88 -28.09
N ALA A 7 36.35 -25.99 -27.38
CA ALA A 7 36.27 -24.53 -27.63
C ALA A 7 35.13 -23.93 -26.76
N THR A 8 35.12 -22.72 -26.20
CA THR A 8 36.07 -21.64 -25.90
C THR A 8 35.29 -20.67 -24.99
N ALA A 9 36.01 -19.91 -24.16
CA ALA A 9 35.66 -18.69 -23.44
C ALA A 9 34.29 -18.00 -23.65
N GLY A 10 33.74 -17.51 -22.56
CA GLY A 10 32.63 -16.56 -22.56
C GLY A 10 32.38 -15.93 -21.20
N ALA A 11 33.42 -15.34 -20.58
CA ALA A 11 33.21 -14.38 -19.50
C ALA A 11 32.36 -13.23 -20.05
N ARG A 12 31.11 -13.10 -19.56
CA ARG A 12 30.34 -11.87 -19.72
C ARG A 12 30.26 -11.20 -18.37
N MET A 13 31.30 -10.40 -18.10
CA MET A 13 31.17 -9.22 -17.25
C MET A 13 30.02 -8.39 -17.84
N ILE A 14 28.90 -8.31 -17.14
CA ILE A 14 27.94 -7.24 -17.36
C ILE A 14 28.39 -6.13 -16.43
N GLY A 15 29.16 -5.20 -17.00
CA GLY A 15 29.58 -3.99 -16.33
C GLY A 15 28.36 -3.16 -15.98
N ILE A 16 28.22 -2.82 -14.70
CA ILE A 16 27.32 -1.76 -14.26
C ILE A 16 28.05 -0.46 -14.56
N VAL A 17 27.57 0.26 -15.58
CA VAL A 17 27.92 1.66 -15.79
C VAL A 17 27.20 2.44 -14.69
N VAL A 18 27.92 2.75 -13.60
CA VAL A 18 27.45 3.72 -12.62
C VAL A 18 27.57 5.08 -13.28
N ALA A 19 26.43 5.63 -13.71
CA ALA A 19 26.34 7.03 -14.08
C ALA A 19 26.48 7.88 -12.81
N SER A 20 27.71 8.28 -12.49
CA SER A 20 27.99 9.30 -11.49
C SER A 20 27.41 10.63 -11.97
N ALA A 21 26.26 11.03 -11.46
CA ALA A 21 25.77 12.39 -11.61
C ALA A 21 26.72 13.31 -10.81
N ALA A 22 27.67 13.92 -11.52
CA ALA A 22 28.48 15.00 -10.98
C ALA A 22 27.55 16.19 -10.70
N LEU A 23 27.37 16.52 -9.41
CA LEU A 23 26.87 17.83 -9.01
C LEU A 23 27.93 18.86 -9.42
N VAL A 24 27.77 19.43 -10.62
CA VAL A 24 28.52 20.61 -11.03
C VAL A 24 27.96 21.79 -10.23
N ALA A 25 28.56 22.03 -9.07
CA ALA A 25 28.48 23.31 -8.40
C ALA A 25 29.26 24.33 -9.26
N GLY A 26 28.59 24.90 -10.25
CA GLY A 26 29.06 26.05 -10.99
C GLY A 26 29.00 27.30 -10.12
N LEU A 27 30.00 27.48 -9.25
CA LEU A 27 30.32 28.78 -8.66
C LEU A 27 31.00 29.63 -9.74
N THR A 28 30.24 30.47 -10.43
CA THR A 28 30.80 31.66 -11.09
C THR A 28 30.39 32.88 -10.28
N ALA A 29 31.30 33.32 -9.43
CA ALA A 29 31.32 34.65 -8.86
C ALA A 29 31.96 35.64 -9.85
N CYS A 30 31.58 36.93 -9.71
CA CYS A 30 32.00 38.13 -10.44
C CYS A 30 31.41 38.32 -11.85
N GLY A 31 30.82 39.46 -12.22
CA GLY A 31 30.60 40.72 -11.52
C GLY A 31 29.98 41.78 -12.44
N ALA A 32 29.49 42.86 -11.81
CA ALA A 32 29.20 44.22 -12.29
C ALA A 32 28.15 44.46 -13.41
N ASP A 33 27.04 45.06 -12.95
CA ASP A 33 26.26 46.17 -13.51
C ASP A 33 25.86 46.18 -15.00
N ASN A 34 24.54 46.10 -15.26
CA ASN A 34 23.74 47.25 -15.73
C ASN A 34 22.25 46.90 -15.94
N ALA A 35 21.41 47.80 -15.44
CA ALA A 35 20.11 48.23 -15.96
C ALA A 35 18.92 47.25 -16.06
N GLY A 36 17.92 47.51 -15.20
CA GLY A 36 16.55 47.77 -15.64
C GLY A 36 15.64 46.55 -15.82
N GLY A 37 14.89 46.22 -14.78
CA GLY A 37 13.71 45.37 -14.88
C GLY A 37 13.12 45.08 -13.51
N ASP A 38 12.00 45.74 -13.20
CA ASP A 38 11.12 45.41 -12.07
C ASP A 38 10.74 43.92 -12.15
N ALA A 39 11.46 43.07 -11.43
CA ALA A 39 11.02 41.72 -11.10
C ALA A 39 10.61 41.72 -9.64
N SER A 40 9.32 42.01 -9.42
CA SER A 40 8.65 41.77 -8.16
C SER A 40 9.01 40.37 -7.64
N PRO A 41 9.46 40.19 -6.39
CA PRO A 41 9.75 38.86 -5.87
C PRO A 41 8.44 38.08 -5.81
N ARG A 42 8.22 37.20 -6.79
CA ARG A 42 7.15 36.21 -6.73
C ARG A 42 7.48 35.34 -5.51
N PRO A 43 6.61 35.28 -4.49
CA PRO A 43 6.81 34.31 -3.43
C PRO A 43 6.77 32.94 -4.08
N GLU A 44 7.87 32.20 -3.98
CA GLU A 44 7.88 30.77 -4.22
C GLU A 44 6.94 30.18 -3.17
N THR A 45 5.72 29.86 -3.58
CA THR A 45 4.85 29.01 -2.77
C THR A 45 5.49 27.63 -2.79
N THR A 46 6.37 27.35 -1.84
CA THR A 46 6.74 25.98 -1.50
C THR A 46 5.44 25.30 -1.08
N SER A 47 4.82 24.59 -2.01
CA SER A 47 3.71 23.70 -1.73
C SER A 47 4.27 22.60 -0.85
N ILE A 48 4.14 22.76 0.47
CA ILE A 48 4.37 21.68 1.42
C ILE A 48 3.38 20.59 1.00
N ALA A 49 3.87 19.52 0.39
CA ALA A 49 3.05 18.35 0.12
C ALA A 49 2.41 17.95 1.45
N PRO A 50 1.09 17.68 1.50
CA PRO A 50 0.45 17.19 2.71
C PRO A 50 1.27 16.04 3.28
N GLN A 51 1.86 16.25 4.46
CA GLN A 51 2.60 15.20 5.13
C GLN A 51 1.55 14.25 5.71
N ILE A 52 1.56 13.01 5.24
CA ILE A 52 0.74 11.96 5.85
C ILE A 52 1.30 11.74 7.25
N PRO A 53 0.51 11.92 8.32
CA PRO A 53 1.00 11.70 9.67
C PRO A 53 1.49 10.26 9.81
N ALA A 54 2.71 10.07 10.30
CA ALA A 54 3.17 8.75 10.69
C ALA A 54 2.27 8.18 11.80
N ILE A 55 2.10 6.86 11.83
CA ILE A 55 1.36 6.18 12.88
C ILE A 55 2.15 6.35 14.19
N ASP A 56 1.58 7.01 15.21
CA ASP A 56 2.30 7.20 16.47
C ASP A 56 2.29 5.92 17.33
N VAL A 57 3.41 5.20 17.32
CA VAL A 57 3.58 3.97 18.11
C VAL A 57 3.60 4.19 19.63
N ASN A 58 3.50 5.43 20.12
CA ASN A 58 3.33 5.75 21.53
C ASN A 58 1.89 6.07 21.92
N ASP A 59 1.01 6.29 20.94
CA ASP A 59 -0.43 6.43 21.15
C ASP A 59 -1.10 5.05 21.07
N ALA A 60 -1.86 4.66 22.10
CA ALA A 60 -2.45 3.32 22.19
C ALA A 60 -3.41 2.99 21.02
N VAL A 61 -4.03 4.01 20.42
CA VAL A 61 -4.93 3.89 19.28
C VAL A 61 -4.13 3.61 18.00
N ASP A 62 -3.02 4.32 17.82
CA ASP A 62 -2.12 4.16 16.66
C ASP A 62 -1.23 2.91 16.77
N VAL A 63 -0.87 2.47 17.98
CA VAL A 63 -0.20 1.16 18.21
C VAL A 63 -1.01 0.02 17.60
N ARG A 64 -2.33 0.06 17.72
CA ARG A 64 -3.20 -0.98 17.16
C ARG A 64 -3.19 -0.98 15.64
N ARG A 65 -3.21 0.21 15.01
CA ARG A 65 -3.05 0.35 13.56
C ARG A 65 -1.70 -0.17 13.10
N TYR A 66 -0.64 0.19 13.83
CA TYR A 66 0.71 -0.27 13.55
C TYR A 66 0.79 -1.81 13.53
N TYR A 67 0.25 -2.49 14.54
CA TYR A 67 0.24 -3.97 14.56
C TYR A 67 -0.57 -4.58 13.40
N THR A 68 -1.66 -3.94 12.98
CA THR A 68 -2.41 -4.35 11.79
C THR A 68 -1.55 -4.24 10.53
N VAL A 69 -0.91 -3.08 10.31
CA VAL A 69 -0.02 -2.84 9.16
C VAL A 69 1.14 -3.85 9.18
N GLU A 70 1.78 -4.03 10.34
CA GLU A 70 2.87 -4.99 10.50
C GLU A 70 2.42 -6.43 10.16
N SER A 71 1.25 -6.84 10.64
CA SER A 71 0.68 -8.17 10.37
C SER A 71 0.40 -8.36 8.89
N ILE A 72 -0.16 -7.35 8.20
CA ILE A 72 -0.36 -7.37 6.75
C ILE A 72 0.97 -7.57 6.04
N VAL A 73 1.95 -6.69 6.28
CA VAL A 73 3.26 -6.74 5.63
C VAL A 73 3.93 -8.10 5.87
N ARG A 74 3.95 -8.58 7.11
CA ARG A 74 4.54 -9.86 7.50
C ARG A 74 3.87 -11.04 6.79
N ILE A 75 2.55 -11.15 6.83
CA ILE A 75 1.82 -12.32 6.29
C ILE A 75 1.85 -12.32 4.77
N VAL A 76 1.58 -11.19 4.11
CA VAL A 76 1.60 -11.09 2.65
C VAL A 76 2.99 -11.45 2.12
N THR A 77 4.05 -10.92 2.75
CA THR A 77 5.44 -11.24 2.37
C THR A 77 5.77 -12.72 2.62
N ALA A 78 5.36 -13.28 3.77
CA ALA A 78 5.60 -14.70 4.09
C ALA A 78 4.88 -15.66 3.12
N ARG A 79 3.77 -15.22 2.53
CA ARG A 79 3.00 -15.96 1.51
C ARG A 79 3.53 -15.72 0.09
N GLY A 80 4.68 -15.06 -0.06
CA GLY A 80 5.33 -14.80 -1.34
C GLY A 80 4.71 -13.65 -2.14
N GLY A 81 3.93 -12.78 -1.49
CA GLY A 81 3.40 -11.57 -2.10
C GLY A 81 4.51 -10.55 -2.35
N ASP A 82 4.40 -9.84 -3.48
CA ASP A 82 5.29 -8.74 -3.83
C ASP A 82 4.80 -7.41 -3.22
N GLU A 83 5.54 -6.33 -3.50
CA GLU A 83 5.20 -4.99 -3.02
C GLU A 83 3.83 -4.53 -3.50
N THR A 84 3.43 -4.88 -4.73
CA THR A 84 2.10 -4.54 -5.25
C THR A 84 1.00 -5.19 -4.43
N MET A 85 1.16 -6.47 -4.11
CA MET A 85 0.21 -7.18 -3.25
C MET A 85 0.17 -6.58 -1.85
N VAL A 86 1.32 -6.24 -1.26
CA VAL A 86 1.39 -5.58 0.06
C VAL A 86 0.66 -4.24 0.05
N LEU A 87 0.96 -3.38 -0.93
CA LEU A 87 0.34 -2.06 -1.06
C LEU A 87 -1.16 -2.16 -1.33
N GLY A 88 -1.60 -3.11 -2.15
CA GLY A 88 -3.01 -3.34 -2.40
C GLY A 88 -3.75 -3.81 -1.15
N THR A 89 -3.19 -4.76 -0.41
CA THR A 89 -3.78 -5.22 0.85
C THR A 89 -3.83 -4.10 1.90
N LEU A 90 -2.78 -3.29 2.02
CA LEU A 90 -2.75 -2.14 2.93
C LEU A 90 -3.78 -1.06 2.53
N ALA A 91 -3.90 -0.76 1.24
CA ALA A 91 -4.86 0.21 0.73
C ALA A 91 -6.31 -0.25 0.94
N ALA A 92 -6.60 -1.53 0.74
CA ALA A 92 -7.91 -2.11 1.07
C ALA A 92 -8.20 -1.98 2.57
N ALA A 93 -7.27 -2.42 3.43
CA ALA A 93 -7.44 -2.37 4.88
C ALA A 93 -7.65 -0.93 5.39
N GLU A 94 -6.93 0.04 4.83
CA GLU A 94 -7.10 1.46 5.16
C GLU A 94 -8.46 1.98 4.71
N ALA A 95 -8.82 1.74 3.44
CA ALA A 95 -10.06 2.22 2.87
C ALA A 95 -11.30 1.58 3.51
N GLU A 96 -11.20 0.34 3.99
CA GLU A 96 -12.31 -0.40 4.58
C GLU A 96 -12.46 -0.17 6.07
N SER A 97 -11.35 0.02 6.78
CA SER A 97 -11.33 -0.03 8.23
C SER A 97 -10.41 0.98 8.93
N GLY A 98 -9.63 1.78 8.20
CA GLY A 98 -8.61 2.65 8.77
C GLY A 98 -7.56 1.87 9.58
N TRP A 99 -7.28 0.63 9.15
CA TRP A 99 -6.48 -0.40 9.85
C TRP A 99 -7.01 -0.85 11.22
N TYR A 100 -8.30 -0.67 11.50
CA TYR A 100 -8.93 -1.21 12.70
C TYR A 100 -9.67 -2.51 12.44
N ALA A 101 -9.27 -3.57 13.13
CA ALA A 101 -10.05 -4.80 13.20
C ALA A 101 -11.22 -4.67 14.20
N GLY A 102 -12.28 -5.46 14.02
CA GLY A 102 -13.41 -5.51 14.96
C GLY A 102 -14.34 -4.31 14.90
N ASN A 103 -14.36 -3.62 13.77
CA ASN A 103 -15.31 -2.54 13.54
C ASN A 103 -16.75 -3.09 13.46
N SER A 104 -17.71 -2.27 13.88
CA SER A 104 -19.13 -2.55 13.66
C SER A 104 -19.55 -2.04 12.28
N GLY A 105 -19.69 -2.95 11.32
CA GLY A 105 -20.21 -2.68 9.98
C GLY A 105 -21.68 -3.11 9.82
N GLY A 106 -22.23 -2.91 8.61
CA GLY A 106 -23.57 -3.36 8.24
C GLY A 106 -24.66 -2.29 8.18
N ALA A 107 -25.74 -2.62 7.46
CA ALA A 107 -26.89 -1.74 7.23
C ALA A 107 -27.55 -1.26 8.54
N ALA A 108 -28.24 -0.12 8.45
CA ALA A 108 -28.99 0.44 9.58
C ALA A 108 -29.92 -0.62 10.21
N GLY A 109 -29.75 -0.87 11.51
CA GLY A 109 -30.52 -1.88 12.26
C GLY A 109 -29.94 -3.31 12.27
N LYS A 110 -28.85 -3.59 11.56
CA LYS A 110 -28.12 -4.89 11.58
C LYS A 110 -26.62 -4.66 11.71
N ARG A 111 -26.14 -4.39 12.92
CA ARG A 111 -24.70 -4.31 13.20
C ARG A 111 -24.11 -5.72 13.11
N SER A 112 -23.17 -5.92 12.20
CA SER A 112 -22.34 -7.12 12.14
C SER A 112 -20.90 -6.72 12.41
N THR A 113 -20.16 -7.53 13.14
CA THR A 113 -18.74 -7.30 13.30
C THR A 113 -18.03 -7.65 11.99
N VAL A 114 -17.21 -6.73 11.49
CA VAL A 114 -16.43 -6.92 10.28
C VAL A 114 -14.94 -7.00 10.61
N ASP A 115 -14.20 -7.70 9.75
CA ASP A 115 -12.75 -7.72 9.79
C ASP A 115 -12.14 -6.44 9.21
N VAL A 116 -10.81 -6.39 9.17
CA VAL A 116 -10.03 -5.23 8.68
C VAL A 116 -10.29 -4.90 7.20
N PHE A 117 -10.83 -5.86 6.42
CA PHE A 117 -11.19 -5.66 5.01
C PHE A 117 -12.70 -5.40 4.84
N GLY A 118 -13.43 -5.17 5.93
CA GLY A 118 -14.86 -4.89 5.88
C GLY A 118 -15.72 -6.11 5.57
N TRP A 119 -15.14 -7.31 5.47
CA TRP A 119 -15.92 -8.53 5.32
C TRP A 119 -16.50 -8.95 6.67
N ARG A 120 -17.63 -9.66 6.64
CA ARG A 120 -18.25 -10.15 7.86
C ARG A 120 -17.30 -11.12 8.57
N SER A 121 -16.96 -10.80 9.82
CA SER A 121 -16.10 -11.65 10.63
C SER A 121 -16.90 -12.85 11.15
N SER A 122 -16.34 -14.03 10.94
CA SER A 122 -16.79 -15.30 11.56
C SER A 122 -15.84 -15.75 12.67
N TYR A 123 -14.86 -14.93 13.04
CA TYR A 123 -13.81 -15.32 13.97
C TYR A 123 -14.38 -15.45 15.41
N PRO A 124 -14.24 -16.61 16.06
CA PRO A 124 -14.88 -16.88 17.36
C PRO A 124 -14.23 -16.13 18.54
N GLY A 125 -12.97 -15.68 18.41
CA GLY A 125 -12.23 -14.98 19.47
C GLY A 125 -12.42 -13.47 19.52
N GLY A 126 -13.42 -12.93 18.82
CA GLY A 126 -13.63 -11.49 18.68
C GLY A 126 -12.82 -10.92 17.52
N ALA A 127 -13.47 -10.15 16.66
CA ALA A 127 -12.87 -9.61 15.44
C ALA A 127 -11.84 -8.50 15.72
N GLU A 128 -11.80 -7.98 16.94
CA GLU A 128 -10.86 -6.96 17.41
C GLU A 128 -9.48 -7.53 17.78
N SER A 129 -9.37 -8.84 17.96
CA SER A 129 -8.14 -9.52 18.38
C SER A 129 -7.08 -9.51 17.28
N GLY A 130 -5.79 -9.52 17.67
CA GLY A 130 -4.70 -9.64 16.70
C GLY A 130 -4.80 -10.92 15.86
N GLN A 131 -5.26 -12.02 16.47
CA GLN A 131 -5.50 -13.28 15.77
C GLN A 131 -6.62 -13.18 14.71
N ALA A 132 -7.66 -12.37 14.97
CA ALA A 132 -8.69 -12.10 13.98
C ALA A 132 -8.14 -11.27 12.81
N THR A 133 -7.27 -10.29 13.07
CA THR A 133 -6.56 -9.55 12.02
C THR A 133 -5.73 -10.50 11.17
N GLU A 134 -4.88 -11.34 11.79
CA GLU A 134 -4.05 -12.29 11.07
C GLU A 134 -4.88 -13.27 10.24
N ALA A 135 -5.95 -13.82 10.80
CA ALA A 135 -6.87 -14.70 10.08
C ALA A 135 -7.54 -14.01 8.89
N ALA A 136 -7.90 -12.73 9.02
CA ALA A 136 -8.45 -11.95 7.93
C ALA A 136 -7.43 -11.71 6.81
N VAL A 137 -6.16 -11.45 7.15
CA VAL A 137 -5.08 -11.29 6.15
C VAL A 137 -4.80 -12.63 5.46
N GLU A 138 -4.75 -13.73 6.21
CA GLU A 138 -4.60 -15.05 5.62
C GLU A 138 -5.72 -15.37 4.64
N HIS A 139 -6.98 -15.09 5.04
CA HIS A 139 -8.13 -15.26 4.16
C HIS A 139 -8.07 -14.34 2.93
N PHE A 140 -7.67 -13.07 3.09
CA PHE A 140 -7.44 -12.16 1.96
C PHE A 140 -6.46 -12.78 0.96
N MET A 141 -5.37 -13.38 1.46
CA MET A 141 -4.37 -14.05 0.62
C MET A 141 -4.89 -15.35 -0.01
N ASP A 142 -5.79 -16.08 0.65
CA ASP A 142 -6.48 -17.23 0.04
C ASP A 142 -7.36 -16.80 -1.13
N VAL A 143 -8.09 -15.69 -0.99
CA VAL A 143 -8.88 -15.11 -2.09
C VAL A 143 -7.95 -14.58 -3.19
N ALA A 144 -6.83 -13.96 -2.83
CA ALA A 144 -5.81 -13.49 -3.78
C ALA A 144 -5.15 -14.60 -4.61
N ALA A 145 -5.22 -15.85 -4.18
CA ALA A 145 -4.78 -16.99 -4.99
C ALA A 145 -5.76 -17.34 -6.12
N THR A 146 -7.00 -16.83 -6.05
CA THR A 146 -8.07 -17.10 -7.03
C THR A 146 -8.21 -16.01 -8.09
N VAL A 147 -7.63 -14.82 -7.85
CA VAL A 147 -7.71 -13.70 -8.80
C VAL A 147 -6.69 -13.84 -9.93
N PRO A 148 -6.98 -13.31 -11.13
CA PRO A 148 -6.06 -13.41 -12.27
C PRO A 148 -4.73 -12.70 -11.99
N PRO A 149 -3.57 -13.27 -12.36
CA PRO A 149 -2.25 -12.69 -12.11
C PRO A 149 -2.05 -11.29 -12.67
N GLU A 150 -2.70 -10.95 -13.79
CA GLU A 150 -2.65 -9.63 -14.42
C GLU A 150 -3.15 -8.49 -13.51
N THR A 151 -3.99 -8.81 -12.52
CA THR A 151 -4.45 -7.80 -11.56
C THR A 151 -3.33 -7.28 -10.65
N ARG A 152 -2.18 -7.97 -10.60
CA ARG A 152 -1.02 -7.63 -9.75
C ARG A 152 -0.10 -6.57 -10.37
N ASP A 153 -0.43 -6.06 -11.55
CA ASP A 153 0.31 -4.94 -12.16
C ASP A 153 -0.04 -3.59 -11.50
N ASP A 154 -1.18 -3.52 -10.80
CA ASP A 154 -1.64 -2.33 -10.07
C ASP A 154 -2.19 -2.72 -8.68
N PRO A 155 -1.76 -2.05 -7.60
CA PRO A 155 -2.17 -2.42 -6.24
C PRO A 155 -3.66 -2.23 -5.98
N VAL A 156 -4.30 -1.25 -6.63
CA VAL A 156 -5.73 -0.99 -6.48
C VAL A 156 -6.54 -2.01 -7.26
N GLU A 157 -6.14 -2.30 -8.50
CA GLU A 157 -6.79 -3.33 -9.31
C GLU A 157 -6.72 -4.70 -8.62
N PHE A 158 -5.54 -5.07 -8.11
CA PHE A 158 -5.34 -6.26 -7.28
C PHE A 158 -6.30 -6.28 -6.10
N ALA A 159 -6.28 -5.24 -5.27
CA ALA A 159 -7.09 -5.17 -4.06
C ALA A 159 -8.59 -5.26 -4.35
N VAL A 160 -9.08 -4.55 -5.38
CA VAL A 160 -10.48 -4.61 -5.81
C VAL A 160 -10.83 -6.00 -6.35
N ALA A 161 -9.94 -6.61 -7.14
CA ALA A 161 -10.16 -7.97 -7.63
C ALA A 161 -10.33 -8.96 -6.48
N VAL A 162 -9.46 -8.90 -5.46
CA VAL A 162 -9.56 -9.75 -4.27
C VAL A 162 -10.85 -9.47 -3.51
N GLN A 163 -11.17 -8.20 -3.30
CA GLN A 163 -12.36 -7.81 -2.54
C GLN A 163 -13.66 -8.39 -3.13
N PHE A 164 -13.78 -8.34 -4.46
CA PHE A 164 -14.97 -8.82 -5.19
C PHE A 164 -14.94 -10.32 -5.50
N ALA A 165 -13.79 -10.99 -5.36
CA ALA A 165 -13.67 -12.44 -5.52
C ALA A 165 -14.06 -13.22 -4.25
N ASP A 166 -14.22 -12.54 -3.10
CA ASP A 166 -14.56 -13.20 -1.83
C ASP A 166 -15.95 -13.89 -1.88
N PRO A 167 -16.02 -15.20 -1.59
CA PRO A 167 -17.26 -15.98 -1.70
C PRO A 167 -18.32 -15.62 -0.65
N ARG A 168 -17.97 -14.89 0.41
CA ARG A 168 -18.94 -14.38 1.40
C ARG A 168 -19.80 -13.26 0.84
N GLY A 169 -19.42 -12.70 -0.31
CA GLY A 169 -20.11 -11.59 -0.97
C GLY A 169 -19.75 -10.27 -0.30
N TYR A 170 -18.85 -9.52 -0.94
CA TYR A 170 -18.56 -8.15 -0.55
C TYR A 170 -19.70 -7.21 -0.97
N ASP A 171 -20.18 -6.41 -0.02
CA ASP A 171 -21.21 -5.38 -0.25
C ASP A 171 -20.62 -3.99 0.06
N PRO A 172 -20.33 -3.18 -0.97
CA PRO A 172 -19.82 -1.82 -0.81
C PRO A 172 -20.73 -0.92 0.04
N GLY A 173 -22.04 -1.17 0.06
CA GLY A 173 -23.01 -0.38 0.83
C GLY A 173 -22.91 -0.59 2.35
N ASN A 174 -22.19 -1.61 2.79
CA ASN A 174 -22.05 -1.99 4.21
C ASN A 174 -20.69 -1.67 4.82
N ARG A 175 -19.81 -0.94 4.11
CA ARG A 175 -18.46 -0.62 4.59
C ARG A 175 -18.52 0.27 5.83
N VAL A 176 -17.49 0.16 6.66
CA VAL A 176 -17.41 0.88 7.94
C VAL A 176 -17.23 2.38 7.70
N PHE A 177 -16.30 2.74 6.83
CA PHE A 177 -15.92 4.12 6.55
C PHE A 177 -16.58 4.71 5.29
N SER A 178 -17.44 3.94 4.60
CA SER A 178 -18.24 4.43 3.47
C SER A 178 -19.60 3.74 3.40
N ARG A 179 -20.66 4.40 3.88
CA ARG A 179 -22.05 3.91 3.74
C ARG A 179 -22.74 4.40 2.46
N THR A 180 -22.07 5.25 1.69
CA THR A 180 -22.61 5.90 0.48
C THR A 180 -22.06 5.28 -0.81
N SER A 181 -20.96 4.52 -0.74
CA SER A 181 -20.41 3.82 -1.90
C SER A 181 -21.24 2.58 -2.20
N THR A 182 -21.80 2.46 -3.40
CA THR A 182 -22.65 1.30 -3.76
C THR A 182 -22.17 0.55 -5.00
N ASN A 183 -21.11 1.03 -5.66
CA ASN A 183 -20.59 0.43 -6.89
C ASN A 183 -19.07 0.18 -6.82
N ARG A 184 -18.56 -0.56 -7.81
CA ARG A 184 -17.14 -0.93 -7.91
C ARG A 184 -16.22 0.27 -8.13
N ASP A 185 -16.66 1.28 -8.88
CA ASP A 185 -15.85 2.47 -9.19
C ASP A 185 -15.59 3.33 -7.95
N ASP A 186 -16.56 3.40 -7.04
CA ASP A 186 -16.40 4.04 -5.74
C ASP A 186 -15.35 3.31 -4.89
N VAL A 187 -15.31 1.97 -4.95
CA VAL A 187 -14.31 1.16 -4.24
C VAL A 187 -12.93 1.42 -4.82
N VAL A 188 -12.78 1.39 -6.14
CA VAL A 188 -11.53 1.75 -6.84
C VAL A 188 -11.05 3.14 -6.40
N THR A 189 -11.94 4.13 -6.43
CA THR A 189 -11.61 5.51 -6.03
C THR A 189 -11.14 5.59 -4.58
N LYS A 190 -11.79 4.86 -3.67
CA LYS A 190 -11.40 4.83 -2.25
C LYS A 190 -10.06 4.15 -2.04
N TYR A 191 -9.81 3.02 -2.71
CA TYR A 191 -8.56 2.30 -2.57
C TYR A 191 -7.40 3.11 -3.15
N ALA A 192 -7.61 3.76 -4.29
CA ALA A 192 -6.65 4.69 -4.87
C ALA A 192 -6.38 5.88 -3.94
N ALA A 193 -7.40 6.42 -3.27
CA ALA A 193 -7.24 7.49 -2.31
C ALA A 193 -6.46 7.07 -1.05
N SER A 194 -6.47 5.79 -0.68
CA SER A 194 -5.75 5.23 0.48
C SER A 194 -4.34 4.74 0.15
N LEU A 195 -3.94 4.73 -1.13
CA LEU A 195 -2.59 4.31 -1.53
C LEU A 195 -1.47 5.17 -0.91
N PRO A 196 -1.56 6.51 -0.85
CA PRO A 196 -0.53 7.32 -0.22
C PRO A 196 -0.28 6.93 1.24
N GLU A 197 -1.34 6.70 2.00
CA GLU A 197 -1.28 6.25 3.40
C GLU A 197 -0.69 4.85 3.50
N ALA A 198 -1.10 3.92 2.62
CA ALA A 198 -0.52 2.58 2.54
C ALA A 198 0.99 2.59 2.28
N LYS A 199 1.47 3.48 1.39
CA LYS A 199 2.90 3.64 1.11
C LYS A 199 3.66 4.18 2.33
N ALA A 200 3.14 5.23 2.96
CA ALA A 200 3.76 5.80 4.16
C ALA A 200 3.85 4.78 5.30
N ALA A 201 2.79 3.98 5.50
CA ALA A 201 2.77 2.94 6.53
C ALA A 201 3.73 1.78 6.22
N LEU A 202 3.85 1.37 4.95
CA LEU A 202 4.84 0.38 4.54
C LEU A 202 6.26 0.86 4.80
N GLU A 203 6.58 2.10 4.40
CA GLU A 203 7.88 2.73 4.66
C GLU A 203 8.19 2.77 6.16
N GLN A 204 7.22 3.16 6.99
CA GLN A 204 7.37 3.19 8.44
C GLN A 204 7.69 1.81 9.02
N VAL A 205 6.98 0.75 8.62
CA VAL A 205 7.25 -0.62 9.09
C VAL A 205 8.61 -1.13 8.60
N GLN A 206 9.04 -0.74 7.40
CA GLN A 206 10.34 -1.13 6.86
C GLN A 206 11.50 -0.43 7.58
N GLN A 207 11.34 0.84 7.98
CA GLN A 207 12.34 1.60 8.74
C GLN A 207 12.48 1.16 10.20
N ALA A 208 11.44 0.54 10.76
CA ALA A 208 11.44 0.03 12.12
C ALA A 208 12.10 -1.35 12.28
N ARG A 209 12.52 -2.00 11.18
CA ARG A 209 13.18 -3.31 11.15
C ARG A 209 14.70 -3.18 11.05
#